data_AF-M5EHD5-F1
#
_entry.id   AF-M5EHD5-F1
#
_cell.length_a   1.000
_cell.length_b   1.000
_cell.length_c   1.000
_cell.angle_alpha   90.00
_cell.angle_beta   90.00
_cell.angle_gamma   90.00
#
_symmetry.space_group_name_H-M   'P 1'
#
loop_
_entity.id
_entity.type
_entity.pdbx_description
1 polymer ?
#
loop_
_entity_poly.entity_id
_entity_poly.type
_entity_poly.pdbx_seq_one_letter_code
_entity_poly.pdbx_strand_id
1 'polypeptide(L)' 'MKNERTNFNVMAFPNGPICNLDCDYCYYLKKTELYSETKNFQMTEEILEEYIEQYIKSKPGPLVNFGW' A
#
# COMPACT_ATOMS: atom_id res chain seq x y z
N MET A 1 -6.85 -11.99 -30.17
CA MET A 1 -5.76 -12.11 -29.16
C MET A 1 -6.42 -11.87 -27.81
N LYS A 2 -6.50 -12.89 -26.95
CA LYS A 2 -7.13 -12.74 -25.61
C LYS A 2 -6.26 -11.79 -24.80
N ASN A 3 -6.86 -10.72 -24.32
CA ASN A 3 -6.26 -9.74 -23.42
C ASN A 3 -6.15 -10.40 -22.04
N GLU A 4 -5.19 -11.31 -21.87
CA GLU A 4 -4.92 -11.93 -20.57
C GLU A 4 -4.33 -10.84 -19.66
N ARG A 5 -5.13 -10.38 -18.69
CA ARG A 5 -4.66 -9.45 -17.67
C ARG A 5 -3.58 -10.15 -16.86
N THR A 6 -2.34 -9.69 -16.99
CA THR A 6 -1.21 -10.18 -16.20
C THR A 6 -1.57 -10.07 -14.72
N ASN A 7 -1.54 -11.18 -14.00
CA ASN A 7 -1.77 -11.17 -12.56
C ASN A 7 -0.52 -10.61 -11.87
N PHE A 8 -0.68 -9.56 -11.08
CA PHE A 8 0.38 -8.93 -10.29
C PHE A 8 -0.13 -8.65 -8.88
N ASN A 9 0.75 -8.46 -7.89
CA ASN A 9 0.36 -8.00 -6.55
C ASN A 9 1.10 -6.71 -6.20
N VAL A 10 0.43 -5.86 -5.43
CA VAL A 10 0.98 -4.60 -4.88
C VAL A 10 0.85 -4.66 -3.37
N MET A 11 1.90 -4.25 -2.67
CA MET A 11 1.87 -4.00 -1.24
C MET A 11 1.72 -2.49 -1.03
N ALA A 12 0.64 -2.07 -0.41
CA ALA A 12 0.38 -0.66 -0.13
C ALA A 12 0.66 -0.36 1.34
N PHE A 13 1.22 0.80 1.67
CA PHE A 13 1.44 1.21 3.06
C PHE A 13 0.62 2.47 3.35
N PRO A 14 -0.68 2.36 3.71
CA PRO A 14 -1.58 3.52 3.83
C PRO A 14 -1.18 4.52 4.91
N ASN A 15 -0.34 4.11 5.87
CA ASN A 15 0.17 4.97 6.93
C ASN A 15 1.69 5.20 6.81
N GLY A 16 2.28 4.89 5.65
CA GLY A 16 3.72 4.92 5.42
C GLY A 16 4.50 4.12 6.48
N PRO A 17 5.64 4.63 6.98
CA PRO A 17 6.45 3.95 8.00
C PRO A 17 5.97 4.18 9.44
N ILE A 18 4.84 4.86 9.66
CA ILE A 18 4.35 5.21 11.01
C ILE A 18 3.72 3.99 11.67
N CYS A 19 4.16 3.68 12.89
CA CYS A 19 3.67 2.59 13.72
C CYS A 19 3.51 3.04 15.17
N ASN A 20 2.59 2.42 15.92
CA ASN A 20 2.39 2.66 17.34
C ASN A 20 3.28 1.77 18.24
N LEU A 21 4.17 0.99 17.64
CA LEU A 21 5.10 0.10 18.34
C LEU A 21 6.55 0.50 18.06
N ASP A 22 7.42 0.22 19.02
CA ASP A 22 8.87 0.49 18.96
C ASP A 22 9.64 -0.83 19.11
N CYS A 23 9.54 -1.69 18.10
CA CYS A 23 10.16 -3.02 18.16
C CYS A 23 11.66 -2.93 17.83
N ASP A 24 12.51 -3.52 18.67
CA ASP A 24 13.98 -3.53 18.50
C ASP A 24 14.46 -4.10 17.16
N TYR A 25 13.67 -4.98 16.54
CA TYR A 25 13.98 -5.64 15.27
C TYR A 25 13.34 -4.97 14.05
N CYS A 26 12.55 -3.89 14.21
CA CYS A 26 11.80 -3.30 13.11
C CYS A 26 12.67 -2.32 12.30
N TYR A 27 13.04 -2.71 11.08
CA TYR A 27 13.82 -1.84 10.19
C TYR A 27 13.00 -0.69 9.55
N TYR A 28 11.68 -0.64 9.71
CA TYR A 28 10.84 0.45 9.19
C TYR A 28 10.79 1.67 10.10
N LEU A 29 11.07 1.51 11.39
CA LEU A 29 10.81 2.52 12.41
C LEU A 29 11.48 3.88 12.11
N LYS A 30 12.70 3.88 11.58
CA LYS A 30 13.49 5.10 11.30
C LYS A 30 13.27 5.66 9.90
N LYS A 31 12.38 5.07 9.09
CA LYS A 31 12.20 5.50 7.69
C LYS A 31 11.50 6.85 7.55
N THR A 32 10.84 7.34 8.60
CA THR A 32 10.29 8.71 8.64
C THR A 32 11.38 9.76 8.40
N GLU A 33 12.62 9.50 8.85
CA GLU A 33 13.77 10.41 8.67
C GLU A 33 14.16 10.62 7.20
N LEU A 34 13.82 9.66 6.32
CA LEU A 34 14.09 9.75 4.88
C LEU A 34 13.16 10.74 4.16
N TYR A 35 12.07 11.18 4.80
CA TYR A 35 11.03 12.01 4.23
C TYR A 35 10.80 13.25 5.10
N SER A 36 11.86 14.04 5.28
CA SER A 36 11.88 15.21 6.19
C SER A 36 10.85 16.30 5.85
N GLU A 37 10.40 16.39 4.60
CA GLU A 37 9.38 17.34 4.15
C GLU A 37 7.95 16.81 4.32
N THR A 38 7.79 15.50 4.59
CA THR A 38 6.47 14.86 4.73
C THR A 38 5.97 15.01 6.15
N LYS A 39 4.90 15.80 6.32
CA LYS A 39 4.24 16.01 7.62
C LYS A 39 3.15 14.99 7.93
N ASN A 40 2.58 14.36 6.91
CA ASN A 40 1.54 13.35 7.05
C ASN A 40 1.84 12.20 6.08
N PHE A 41 1.98 10.99 6.62
CA PHE A 41 2.21 9.76 5.86
C PHE A 41 0.91 9.01 5.53
N GLN A 42 -0.22 9.48 6.07
CA GLN A 42 -1.51 8.87 5.84
C GLN A 42 -1.98 9.15 4.41
N MET A 43 -2.26 8.07 3.68
CA MET A 43 -2.98 8.08 2.41
C MET A 43 -4.37 8.68 2.64
N THR A 44 -4.81 9.58 1.75
CA THR A 44 -6.15 10.15 1.84
C THR A 44 -7.21 9.10 1.50
N GLU A 45 -8.46 9.31 1.94
CA GLU A 45 -9.55 8.38 1.66
C GLU A 45 -9.81 8.25 0.15
N GLU A 46 -9.69 9.34 -0.61
CA GLU A 46 -9.89 9.36 -2.06
C GLU A 46 -8.85 8.49 -2.76
N ILE A 47 -7.58 8.56 -2.34
CA ILE A 47 -6.50 7.72 -2.91
C ILE A 47 -6.70 6.26 -2.53
N LEU A 48 -7.13 5.98 -1.29
CA LEU A 48 -7.40 4.62 -0.85
C LEU A 48 -8.55 3.99 -1.65
N GLU A 49 -9.62 4.74 -1.91
CA GLU A 49 -10.75 4.30 -2.73
C GLU A 49 -10.31 4.02 -4.17
N GLU A 50 -9.56 4.94 -4.78
CA GLU A 50 -9.03 4.76 -6.13
C GLU A 50 -8.11 3.54 -6.21
N TYR A 51 -7.22 3.34 -5.23
CA TYR A 51 -6.37 2.16 -5.14
C TYR A 51 -7.19 0.87 -5.08
N ILE A 52 -8.20 0.80 -4.21
CA ILE A 52 -9.06 -0.39 -4.05
C ILE A 52 -9.78 -0.69 -5.37
N GLU A 53 -10.38 0.32 -6.00
CA GLU A 53 -11.13 0.16 -7.25
C GLU A 53 -10.22 -0.35 -8.38
N GLN A 54 -9.07 0.29 -8.59
CA GLN A 54 -8.11 -0.12 -9.61
C GLN A 54 -7.55 -1.52 -9.34
N TYR A 55 -7.23 -1.83 -8.09
CA TYR A 55 -6.66 -3.12 -7.73
C TYR A 55 -7.66 -4.26 -7.94
N ILE A 56 -8.92 -4.10 -7.55
CA ILE A 56 -9.98 -5.08 -7.83
C ILE A 56 -10.17 -5.27 -9.34
N LYS A 57 -10.27 -4.18 -10.11
CA LYS A 57 -10.39 -4.24 -11.58
C LYS A 57 -9.19 -4.94 -12.22
N SER A 58 -8.01 -4.87 -11.62
CA SER A 58 -6.82 -5.53 -12.16
C SER A 58 -6.81 -7.05 -11.99
N LYS A 59 -7.57 -7.61 -11.03
CA LYS A 59 -7.55 -9.05 -10.73
C LYS A 59 -8.44 -9.86 -11.68
N PRO A 60 -7.95 -10.99 -12.21
CA PRO A 60 -8.74 -11.84 -13.10
C PRO A 60 -9.71 -12.79 -12.36
N GLY A 61 -9.60 -12.94 -11.04
CA GLY A 61 -10.37 -13.92 -10.25
C GLY A 61 -11.32 -13.28 -9.24
N PRO A 62 -12.21 -14.08 -8.61
CA PRO A 62 -13.21 -13.60 -7.66
C PRO A 62 -12.62 -13.24 -6.29
N LEU A 63 -11.35 -13.59 -6.04
CA LEU A 63 -10.66 -13.33 -4.79
C LEU A 63 -9.54 -12.31 -5.01
N VAL A 64 -9.56 -11.25 -4.22
CA VAL A 64 -8.57 -10.17 -4.23
C VAL A 64 -7.85 -10.18 -2.89
N ASN A 65 -6.53 -10.37 -2.92
CA ASN A 65 -5.69 -10.32 -1.72
C ASN A 65 -4.95 -8.99 -1.63
N PHE A 66 -5.18 -8.24 -0.54
CA PHE A 66 -4.51 -6.98 -0.24
C PHE A 66 -3.31 -7.23 0.68
N GLY A 67 -2.14 -6.74 0.28
CA GLY A 67 -0.95 -6.69 1.12
C GLY A 67 -0.76 -5.28 1.67
N TRP A 68 -0.58 -5.18 2.99
CA TRP A 68 -0.30 -3.92 3.70
C TRP A 68 1.09 -3.94 4.31
#